data_AF-A0A964ID87-F1
#
_entry.id   AF-A0A964ID87-F1
#
_cell.length_a   1.000
_cell.length_b   1.000
_cell.length_c   1.000
_cell.angle_alpha   90.00
_cell.angle_beta   90.00
_cell.angle_gamma   90.00
#
_symmetry.space_group_name_H-M   'P 1'
#
loop_
_entity.id
_entity.type
_entity.pdbx_description
1 polymer ?
#
loop_
_entity_poly.entity_id
_entity_poly.type
_entity_poly.pdbx_seq_one_letter_code
_entity_poly.pdbx_strand_id
1 'polypeptide(L)'
;MTCRSLQLIAILTVGVVTFSACGSSSSVEPAAEPVPTPTEHVARALRDITVPRTPERVARGQYLTEGLLQCFVCHSERDWTKPGAPPVPATKGAGAVWLSKPWLVAVNLTPDVETGIGRWTDDMLLRAICEGIGHDGRTLHPQMWYSSFRALPDEDAEAVVAYLRSLKPIRRSLPQTRIPEDEAKDLDVPEPLMAPVPLVTSHDVVQKGRHLALLADCAGCHTSWYTPKNPGLFGGGNLVTRGERKSYSSNLTSDPSGLAHYDENIFREVMRTGQAKGRELSPIMPWTVFKNLSDDDLNALFAYLGAVTPAKHVIDNIDAPSACTICGGVHPLGKYNRPRQRTLVNYHIEMVESGSARIGLMTDSGFAR
;
A
#
# COMPACT_ATOMS: atom_id res chain seq x y z
N MET A 1 18.44 -51.72 71.77
CA MET A 1 18.56 -53.20 71.75
C MET A 1 19.09 -53.63 70.38
N THR A 2 20.34 -54.10 70.40
CA THR A 2 21.01 -55.08 69.51
C THR A 2 20.61 -55.22 68.04
N CYS A 3 21.64 -55.00 67.21
CA CYS A 3 21.87 -55.47 65.85
C CYS A 3 22.07 -57.00 65.77
N ARG A 4 21.58 -57.64 64.69
CA ARG A 4 22.10 -58.84 63.97
C ARG A 4 21.13 -59.16 62.82
N SER A 5 21.47 -58.91 61.56
CA SER A 5 22.20 -59.80 60.63
C SER A 5 21.44 -61.09 60.30
N LEU A 6 20.93 -61.20 59.06
CA LEU A 6 20.79 -62.48 58.37
C LEU A 6 21.15 -62.32 56.88
N GLN A 7 21.90 -63.29 56.38
CA GLN A 7 22.58 -63.36 55.10
C GLN A 7 21.74 -64.05 53.99
N LEU A 8 22.32 -64.03 52.78
CA LEU A 8 22.12 -64.89 51.59
C LEU A 8 21.11 -64.39 50.54
N ILE A 9 21.57 -63.92 49.36
CA ILE A 9 22.01 -64.67 48.15
C ILE A 9 20.81 -65.43 47.55
N ALA A 10 20.40 -65.31 46.29
CA ALA A 10 20.76 -64.55 45.10
C ALA A 10 19.60 -64.76 44.10
N ILE A 11 19.52 -63.98 43.02
CA ILE A 11 19.29 -64.48 41.65
C ILE A 11 19.49 -63.29 40.71
N LEU A 12 20.43 -63.46 39.78
CA LEU A 12 20.72 -62.58 38.67
C LEU A 12 19.48 -62.41 37.77
N THR A 13 19.12 -61.17 37.48
CA THR A 13 18.49 -60.80 36.21
C THR A 13 19.38 -59.76 35.53
N VAL A 14 19.91 -60.16 34.38
CA VAL A 14 20.72 -59.32 33.49
C VAL A 14 19.81 -58.25 32.89
N GLY A 15 19.87 -57.04 33.44
CA GLY A 15 19.35 -55.83 32.84
C GLY A 15 20.52 -54.93 32.46
N VAL A 16 20.85 -54.89 31.17
CA VAL A 16 21.83 -53.95 30.61
C VAL A 16 21.26 -52.54 30.77
N VAL A 17 21.80 -51.78 31.73
CA VAL A 17 21.55 -50.34 31.87
C VAL A 17 22.74 -49.62 31.27
N THR A 18 22.57 -49.08 30.07
CA THR A 18 23.53 -48.16 29.44
C THR A 18 23.50 -46.83 30.19
N PHE A 19 24.57 -46.52 30.92
CA PHE A 19 24.83 -45.18 31.43
C PHE A 19 25.35 -44.30 30.28
N SER A 20 24.51 -43.42 29.73
CA SER A 20 24.99 -42.29 28.93
C SER A 20 25.44 -41.18 29.88
N ALA A 21 26.75 -40.97 29.93
CA ALA A 21 27.35 -39.83 30.60
C ALA A 21 26.95 -38.53 29.89
N CYS A 22 26.46 -37.56 30.66
CA CYS A 22 26.13 -36.22 30.19
C CYS A 22 27.45 -35.45 29.98
N GLY A 23 27.94 -35.41 28.74
CA GLY A 23 29.03 -34.53 28.33
C GLY A 23 28.51 -33.11 28.10
N SER A 24 28.96 -32.16 28.91
CA SER A 24 28.70 -30.74 28.72
C SER A 24 29.49 -30.21 27.53
N SER A 25 28.86 -30.08 26.37
CA SER A 25 29.40 -29.32 25.24
C SER A 25 29.09 -27.84 25.45
N SER A 26 30.07 -27.06 25.90
CA SER A 26 30.04 -25.61 25.77
C SER A 26 30.17 -25.26 24.29
N SER A 27 29.03 -24.98 23.64
CA SER A 27 29.01 -24.37 22.32
C SER A 27 29.52 -22.94 22.44
N VAL A 28 30.78 -22.74 22.03
CA VAL A 28 31.30 -21.40 21.72
C VAL A 28 30.52 -20.92 20.50
N GLU A 29 29.62 -19.96 20.69
CA GLU A 29 29.00 -19.25 19.58
C GLU A 29 30.11 -18.66 18.69
N PRO A 30 30.09 -18.86 17.37
CA PRO A 30 31.01 -18.17 16.50
C PRO A 30 30.77 -16.66 16.65
N ALA A 31 31.85 -15.92 16.91
CA ALA A 31 31.80 -14.48 16.98
C ALA A 31 31.09 -13.95 15.72
N ALA A 32 30.01 -13.19 15.93
CA ALA A 32 29.30 -12.53 14.85
C ALA A 32 30.33 -11.76 14.01
N GLU A 33 30.35 -12.04 12.70
CA GLU A 33 31.15 -11.24 11.78
C GLU A 33 30.78 -9.77 11.99
N PRO A 34 31.76 -8.84 12.04
CA PRO A 34 31.47 -7.44 12.21
C PRO A 34 30.50 -7.01 11.09
N VAL A 35 29.30 -6.57 11.49
CA VAL A 35 28.34 -5.96 10.58
C VAL A 35 29.09 -4.86 9.85
N PRO A 36 29.22 -4.92 8.51
CA PRO A 36 29.91 -3.87 7.78
C PRO A 36 29.24 -2.54 8.12
N THR A 37 30.03 -1.60 8.61
CA THR A 37 29.64 -0.19 8.78
C THR A 37 28.99 0.26 7.47
N PRO A 38 27.86 1.01 7.49
CA PRO A 38 27.22 1.46 6.26
C PRO A 38 28.26 2.18 5.41
N THR A 39 28.66 1.55 4.32
CA THR A 39 29.36 2.22 3.22
C THR A 39 28.50 3.40 2.83
N GLU A 40 29.08 4.60 2.75
CA GLU A 40 28.44 5.78 2.16
C GLU A 40 27.53 5.32 1.01
N HIS A 41 26.23 5.53 1.14
CA HIS A 41 25.26 5.03 0.18
C HIS A 41 25.46 5.72 -1.17
N VAL A 42 26.18 5.06 -2.08
CA VAL A 42 26.47 5.59 -3.40
C VAL A 42 25.39 5.11 -4.36
N ALA A 43 24.58 6.04 -4.85
CA ALA A 43 23.73 5.80 -6.01
C ALA A 43 24.49 5.02 -7.10
N ARG A 44 23.90 3.97 -7.68
CA ARG A 44 24.60 3.21 -8.72
C ARG A 44 25.10 4.14 -9.84
N ALA A 45 26.23 3.79 -10.42
CA ALA A 45 26.78 4.52 -11.56
C ALA A 45 25.75 4.64 -12.69
N LEU A 46 25.78 5.78 -13.39
CA LEU A 46 24.95 5.98 -14.57
C LEU A 46 25.44 5.08 -15.69
N ARG A 47 24.48 4.43 -16.34
CA ARG A 47 24.69 3.58 -17.52
C ARG A 47 24.51 4.43 -18.78
N ASP A 48 25.23 4.07 -19.83
CA ASP A 48 25.01 4.65 -21.16
C ASP A 48 23.85 3.94 -21.85
N ILE A 49 22.62 4.39 -21.54
CA ILE A 49 21.38 3.85 -22.09
C ILE A 49 20.70 4.94 -22.91
N THR A 50 20.31 4.56 -24.13
CA THR A 50 19.43 5.36 -24.98
C THR A 50 18.18 4.55 -25.28
N VAL A 51 17.05 5.00 -24.76
CA VAL A 51 15.75 4.31 -24.89
C VAL A 51 15.17 4.52 -26.29
N PRO A 52 14.84 3.50 -27.10
CA PRO A 52 14.15 3.71 -28.37
C PRO A 52 12.82 4.47 -28.23
N ARG A 53 12.51 5.39 -29.15
CA ARG A 53 11.24 6.16 -29.16
C ARG A 53 10.33 5.71 -30.30
N THR A 54 10.10 4.40 -30.42
CA THR A 54 9.16 3.87 -31.42
C THR A 54 7.72 4.24 -31.06
N PRO A 55 6.80 4.37 -32.04
CA PRO A 55 5.40 4.67 -31.77
C PRO A 55 4.76 3.70 -30.76
N GLU A 56 5.08 2.40 -30.85
CA GLU A 56 4.53 1.35 -29.98
C GLU A 56 4.99 1.54 -28.52
N ARG A 57 6.27 1.85 -28.33
CA ARG A 57 6.83 2.07 -27.00
C ARG A 57 6.31 3.38 -26.38
N VAL A 58 6.16 4.44 -27.18
CA VAL A 58 5.53 5.68 -26.73
C VAL A 58 4.07 5.44 -26.34
N ALA A 59 3.32 4.66 -27.11
CA ALA A 59 1.94 4.30 -26.78
C ALA A 59 1.84 3.48 -25.48
N ARG A 60 2.74 2.51 -25.27
CA ARG A 60 2.83 1.76 -24.00
C ARG A 60 3.17 2.68 -22.83
N GLY A 61 4.12 3.58 -23.01
CA GLY A 61 4.51 4.57 -21.99
C GLY A 61 3.37 5.52 -21.63
N GLN A 62 2.59 5.96 -22.61
CA GLN A 62 1.40 6.77 -22.39
C GLN A 62 0.37 6.02 -21.56
N TYR A 63 0.09 4.77 -21.92
CA TYR A 63 -0.84 3.91 -21.17
C TYR A 63 -0.45 3.78 -19.70
N LEU A 64 0.83 3.53 -19.42
CA LEU A 64 1.33 3.41 -18.05
C LEU A 64 1.29 4.75 -17.31
N THR A 65 1.81 5.81 -17.91
CA THR A 65 1.95 7.15 -17.30
C THR A 65 0.59 7.78 -17.00
N GLU A 66 -0.36 7.67 -17.93
CA GLU A 66 -1.69 8.29 -17.85
C GLU A 66 -2.79 7.34 -17.34
N GLY A 67 -2.52 6.04 -17.24
CA GLY A 67 -3.50 5.03 -16.84
C GLY A 67 -3.20 4.35 -15.51
N LEU A 68 -1.92 4.20 -15.12
CA LEU A 68 -1.54 3.40 -13.96
C LEU A 68 -0.70 4.17 -12.94
N LEU A 69 0.37 4.84 -13.40
CA LEU A 69 1.42 5.41 -12.55
C LEU A 69 1.12 6.82 -12.04
N GLN A 70 0.04 7.43 -12.51
CA GLN A 70 -0.48 8.70 -12.00
C GLN A 70 0.52 9.87 -12.08
N CYS A 71 1.53 9.84 -12.95
CA CYS A 71 2.61 10.83 -12.96
C CYS A 71 2.06 12.28 -13.01
N PHE A 72 1.05 12.53 -13.84
CA PHE A 72 0.46 13.86 -14.02
C PHE A 72 -0.50 14.29 -12.90
N VAL A 73 -0.80 13.42 -11.93
CA VAL A 73 -1.55 13.78 -10.72
C VAL A 73 -0.72 14.70 -9.82
N CYS A 74 0.58 14.47 -9.75
CA CYS A 74 1.52 15.28 -8.97
C CYS A 74 2.29 16.26 -9.86
N HIS A 75 2.71 15.84 -11.05
CA HIS A 75 3.54 16.63 -11.96
C HIS A 75 2.74 17.58 -12.86
N SER A 76 1.59 18.07 -12.41
CA SER A 76 0.78 19.08 -13.10
C SER A 76 -0.01 19.91 -12.09
N GLU A 77 -0.40 21.13 -12.46
CA GLU A 77 -1.48 21.79 -11.71
C GLU A 77 -2.79 21.03 -11.92
N ARG A 78 -3.68 21.08 -10.93
CA ARG A 78 -4.93 20.32 -10.89
C ARG A 78 -6.11 21.27 -10.86
N ASP A 79 -7.10 21.02 -11.71
CA ASP A 79 -8.34 21.80 -11.75
C ASP A 79 -9.35 21.26 -10.74
N TRP A 80 -9.23 21.70 -9.49
CA TRP A 80 -10.08 21.27 -8.37
C TRP A 80 -11.55 21.69 -8.47
N THR A 81 -11.92 22.46 -9.50
CA THR A 81 -13.31 22.85 -9.77
C THR A 81 -14.05 21.82 -10.62
N LYS A 82 -13.32 20.89 -11.27
CA LYS A 82 -13.88 19.84 -12.11
C LYS A 82 -13.94 18.48 -11.39
N PRO A 83 -14.88 17.60 -11.77
CA PRO A 83 -14.95 16.23 -11.27
C PRO A 83 -13.62 15.50 -11.40
N GLY A 84 -13.18 14.85 -10.32
CA GLY A 84 -11.90 14.12 -10.28
C GLY A 84 -10.63 14.97 -10.39
N ALA A 85 -10.75 16.30 -10.35
CA ALA A 85 -9.67 17.29 -10.37
C ALA A 85 -8.58 17.04 -11.43
N PRO A 86 -8.90 16.94 -12.74
CA PRO A 86 -7.94 16.57 -13.77
C PRO A 86 -6.76 17.55 -13.88
N PRO A 87 -5.62 17.11 -14.46
CA PRO A 87 -4.52 18.02 -14.80
C PRO A 87 -4.99 19.19 -15.67
N VAL A 88 -4.49 20.39 -15.37
CA VAL A 88 -4.72 21.58 -16.21
C VAL A 88 -3.94 21.39 -17.52
N PRO A 89 -4.59 21.45 -18.70
CA PRO A 89 -3.91 21.14 -19.97
C PRO A 89 -2.65 21.97 -20.23
N ALA A 90 -2.64 23.25 -19.84
CA ALA A 90 -1.52 24.16 -20.05
C ALA A 90 -0.27 23.81 -19.21
N THR A 91 -0.42 23.03 -18.14
CA THR A 91 0.67 22.65 -17.23
C THR A 91 0.78 21.14 -17.03
N LYS A 92 0.10 20.34 -17.87
CA LYS A 92 0.14 18.88 -17.81
C LYS A 92 1.59 18.39 -17.99
N GLY A 93 2.15 17.76 -16.97
CA GLY A 93 3.55 17.31 -16.95
C GLY A 93 4.57 18.40 -16.60
N ALA A 94 4.18 19.68 -16.50
CA ALA A 94 5.08 20.80 -16.25
C ALA A 94 5.38 21.06 -14.75
N GLY A 95 5.10 20.07 -13.91
CA GLY A 95 5.32 20.08 -12.46
C GLY A 95 4.26 20.85 -11.68
N ALA A 96 4.35 20.80 -10.35
CA ALA A 96 3.56 21.62 -9.44
C ALA A 96 4.20 21.66 -8.05
N VAL A 97 3.88 22.71 -7.29
CA VAL A 97 4.15 22.75 -5.85
C VAL A 97 3.10 21.88 -5.16
N TRP A 98 3.55 20.78 -4.57
CA TRP A 98 2.70 19.82 -3.87
C TRP A 98 2.39 20.26 -2.44
N LEU A 99 3.42 20.66 -1.68
CA LEU A 99 3.30 21.29 -0.37
C LEU A 99 4.04 22.62 -0.38
N SER A 100 3.51 23.62 0.30
CA SER A 100 4.04 24.99 0.26
C SER A 100 4.93 25.38 1.45
N LYS A 101 4.95 24.58 2.53
CA LYS A 101 5.70 24.87 3.77
C LYS A 101 6.18 23.58 4.45
N PRO A 102 7.48 23.23 4.33
CA PRO A 102 8.41 23.68 3.30
C PRO A 102 7.99 23.18 1.91
N TRP A 103 8.64 23.68 0.86
CA TRP A 103 8.24 23.31 -0.51
C TRP A 103 8.55 21.85 -0.81
N LEU A 104 7.52 21.06 -1.11
CA LEU A 104 7.68 19.78 -1.80
C LEU A 104 7.19 19.97 -3.24
N VAL A 105 8.07 19.74 -4.21
CA VAL A 105 7.80 20.07 -5.62
C VAL A 105 7.88 18.82 -6.48
N ALA A 106 6.82 18.56 -7.21
CA ALA A 106 6.83 17.64 -8.34
C ALA A 106 7.42 18.38 -9.54
N VAL A 107 8.58 17.93 -10.01
CA VAL A 107 9.37 18.62 -11.04
C VAL A 107 8.68 18.62 -12.41
N ASN A 108 9.14 19.46 -13.33
CA ASN A 108 8.69 19.44 -14.72
C ASN A 108 9.25 18.20 -15.44
N LEU A 109 8.35 17.32 -15.91
CA LEU A 109 8.67 16.09 -16.63
C LEU A 109 8.71 16.27 -18.16
N THR A 110 8.42 17.47 -18.67
CA THR A 110 8.49 17.73 -20.11
C THR A 110 9.96 17.83 -20.56
N PRO A 111 10.28 17.58 -21.84
CA PRO A 111 11.66 17.65 -22.34
C PRO A 111 12.20 19.08 -22.50
N ASP A 112 11.61 20.06 -21.79
CA ASP A 112 12.18 21.40 -21.69
C ASP A 112 13.61 21.34 -21.14
N VAL A 113 14.54 22.03 -21.82
CA VAL A 113 15.98 21.94 -21.54
C VAL A 113 16.42 22.81 -20.36
N GLU A 114 15.59 23.75 -19.90
CA GLU A 114 15.96 24.66 -18.82
C GLU A 114 15.31 24.28 -17.51
N THR A 115 14.03 23.95 -17.52
CA THR A 115 13.26 23.68 -16.30
C THR A 115 12.74 22.26 -16.21
N GLY A 116 12.81 21.48 -17.31
CA GLY A 116 12.35 20.09 -17.38
C GLY A 116 13.48 19.05 -17.44
N ILE A 117 13.16 17.88 -17.99
CA ILE A 117 14.06 16.71 -18.08
C ILE A 117 14.96 16.74 -19.33
N GLY A 118 14.94 17.82 -20.12
CA GLY A 118 15.61 17.88 -21.43
C GLY A 118 17.12 17.62 -21.38
N ARG A 119 17.78 17.87 -20.25
CA ARG A 119 19.22 17.60 -20.05
C ARG A 119 19.53 16.29 -19.32
N TRP A 120 18.53 15.62 -18.77
CA TRP A 120 18.75 14.36 -18.06
C TRP A 120 19.06 13.27 -19.08
N THR A 121 19.90 12.30 -18.76
CA THR A 121 20.03 11.08 -19.58
C THR A 121 18.83 10.17 -19.36
N ASP A 122 18.64 9.16 -20.21
CA ASP A 122 17.54 8.20 -20.00
C ASP A 122 17.77 7.37 -18.74
N ASP A 123 19.02 7.01 -18.43
CA ASP A 123 19.32 6.28 -17.20
C ASP A 123 19.12 7.13 -15.94
N MET A 124 19.32 8.45 -16.00
CA MET A 124 18.94 9.35 -14.89
C MET A 124 17.43 9.29 -14.62
N LEU A 125 16.59 9.21 -15.67
CA LEU A 125 15.14 9.09 -15.51
C LEU A 125 14.75 7.71 -14.98
N LEU A 126 15.33 6.64 -15.52
CA LEU A 126 15.10 5.27 -15.03
C LEU A 126 15.45 5.15 -13.54
N ARG A 127 16.62 5.68 -13.14
CA ARG A 127 17.08 5.68 -11.75
C ARG A 127 16.18 6.54 -10.85
N ALA A 128 15.71 7.69 -11.32
CA ALA A 128 14.77 8.52 -10.56
C ALA A 128 13.42 7.84 -10.35
N ILE A 129 12.89 7.18 -11.38
CA ILE A 129 11.59 6.51 -11.34
C ILE A 129 11.65 5.24 -10.48
N CYS A 130 12.63 4.37 -10.71
CA CYS A 130 12.66 3.01 -10.16
C CYS A 130 13.45 2.89 -8.85
N GLU A 131 14.40 3.80 -8.62
CA GLU A 131 15.31 3.76 -7.47
C GLU A 131 15.16 4.99 -6.58
N GLY A 132 14.33 5.97 -6.95
CA GLY A 132 14.12 7.15 -6.13
C GLY A 132 15.36 8.03 -6.01
N ILE A 133 16.30 7.99 -6.96
CA ILE A 133 17.52 8.81 -6.94
C ILE A 133 17.50 9.83 -8.07
N GLY A 134 17.61 11.10 -7.72
CA GLY A 134 17.60 12.23 -8.65
C GLY A 134 18.77 12.23 -9.66
N HIS A 135 18.66 13.11 -10.65
CA HIS A 135 19.72 13.34 -11.65
C HIS A 135 21.05 13.81 -11.03
N ASP A 136 20.96 14.45 -9.86
CA ASP A 136 22.05 14.98 -9.04
C ASP A 136 22.53 13.98 -7.98
N GLY A 137 21.96 12.77 -7.94
CA GLY A 137 22.35 11.72 -7.01
C GLY A 137 21.67 11.76 -5.65
N ARG A 138 20.83 12.78 -5.36
CA ARG A 138 20.12 12.85 -4.07
C ARG A 138 18.94 11.87 -4.02
N THR A 139 18.61 11.39 -2.83
CA THR A 139 17.38 10.66 -2.58
C THR A 139 16.16 11.56 -2.80
N LEU A 140 15.20 11.08 -3.56
CA LEU A 140 13.92 11.74 -3.77
C LEU A 140 13.03 11.54 -2.55
N HIS A 141 12.15 12.52 -2.29
CA HIS A 141 11.15 12.37 -1.24
C HIS A 141 10.22 11.18 -1.54
N PRO A 142 9.88 10.31 -0.57
CA PRO A 142 8.98 9.16 -0.73
C PRO A 142 7.55 9.48 -1.22
N GLN A 143 7.25 10.78 -1.39
CA GLN A 143 5.99 11.23 -2.01
C GLN A 143 5.98 10.88 -3.49
N MET A 144 7.16 10.74 -4.12
CA MET A 144 7.32 10.05 -5.38
C MET A 144 7.37 8.55 -5.09
N TRP A 145 6.46 7.77 -5.65
CA TRP A 145 6.25 6.37 -5.28
C TRP A 145 7.28 5.39 -5.88
N TYR A 146 8.56 5.73 -5.79
CA TYR A 146 9.64 4.89 -6.29
C TYR A 146 9.67 3.50 -5.64
N SER A 147 9.20 3.35 -4.40
CA SER A 147 9.10 2.03 -3.74
C SER A 147 8.14 1.09 -4.47
N SER A 148 7.09 1.64 -5.08
CA SER A 148 6.15 0.89 -5.92
C SER A 148 6.67 0.75 -7.34
N PHE A 149 7.22 1.83 -7.91
CA PHE A 149 7.73 1.85 -9.28
C PHE A 149 9.00 1.03 -9.48
N ARG A 150 9.72 0.70 -8.41
CA ARG A 150 10.82 -0.29 -8.42
C ARG A 150 10.39 -1.64 -8.99
N ALA A 151 9.10 -1.98 -8.86
CA ALA A 151 8.56 -3.20 -9.43
C ALA A 151 8.18 -3.08 -10.92
N LEU A 152 8.37 -1.92 -11.55
CA LEU A 152 8.17 -1.76 -12.99
C LEU A 152 9.16 -2.64 -13.75
N PRO A 153 8.69 -3.47 -14.69
CA PRO A 153 9.58 -4.12 -15.63
C PRO A 153 10.43 -3.10 -16.40
N ASP A 154 11.68 -3.45 -16.71
CA ASP A 154 12.60 -2.55 -17.42
C ASP A 154 12.00 -2.03 -18.74
N GLU A 155 11.33 -2.91 -19.51
CA GLU A 155 10.64 -2.54 -20.76
C GLU A 155 9.56 -1.47 -20.54
N ASP A 156 8.79 -1.59 -19.45
CA ASP A 156 7.70 -0.66 -19.11
C ASP A 156 8.27 0.65 -18.55
N ALA A 157 9.35 0.60 -17.77
CA ALA A 157 10.06 1.80 -17.30
C ALA A 157 10.67 2.57 -18.49
N GLU A 158 11.28 1.88 -19.45
CA GLU A 158 11.77 2.47 -20.67
C GLU A 158 10.63 3.04 -21.53
N ALA A 159 9.48 2.37 -21.58
CA ALA A 159 8.30 2.91 -22.27
C ALA A 159 7.84 4.23 -21.65
N VAL A 160 7.79 4.33 -20.32
CA VAL A 160 7.50 5.58 -19.61
C VAL A 160 8.50 6.67 -20.00
N VAL A 161 9.81 6.37 -20.01
CA VAL A 161 10.84 7.33 -20.45
C VAL A 161 10.62 7.78 -21.90
N ALA A 162 10.34 6.85 -22.82
CA ALA A 162 10.07 7.18 -24.22
C ALA A 162 8.87 8.14 -24.35
N TYR A 163 7.80 7.89 -23.59
CA TYR A 163 6.63 8.75 -23.58
C TYR A 163 6.91 10.14 -22.98
N LEU A 164 7.60 10.23 -21.84
CA LEU A 164 7.97 11.53 -21.25
C LEU A 164 8.82 12.38 -22.22
N ARG A 165 9.71 11.74 -22.99
CA ARG A 165 10.51 12.39 -24.03
C ARG A 165 9.69 12.88 -25.22
N SER A 166 8.53 12.28 -25.47
CA SER A 166 7.62 12.67 -26.56
C SER A 166 6.73 13.87 -26.22
N LEU A 167 6.66 14.26 -24.94
CA LEU A 167 5.82 15.36 -24.50
C LEU A 167 6.24 16.69 -25.14
N LYS A 168 5.28 17.59 -25.33
CA LYS A 168 5.57 18.97 -25.72
C LYS A 168 6.40 19.64 -24.60
N PRO A 169 7.55 20.27 -24.90
CA PRO A 169 8.28 21.07 -23.93
C PRO A 169 7.41 22.21 -23.39
N ILE A 170 7.39 22.37 -22.06
CA ILE A 170 6.74 23.49 -21.38
C ILE A 170 7.75 24.10 -20.43
N ARG A 171 8.20 25.32 -20.70
CA ARG A 171 9.09 26.06 -19.80
C ARG A 171 8.29 26.58 -18.62
N ARG A 172 8.57 26.06 -17.42
CA ARG A 172 7.94 26.49 -16.17
C ARG A 172 8.92 26.39 -15.01
N SER A 173 9.29 27.54 -14.45
CA SER A 173 10.18 27.60 -13.29
C SER A 173 9.37 27.38 -12.01
N LEU A 174 9.85 26.47 -11.17
CA LEU A 174 9.27 26.13 -9.88
C LEU A 174 10.31 26.34 -8.79
N PRO A 175 9.89 26.62 -7.53
CA PRO A 175 10.83 26.60 -6.42
C PRO A 175 11.49 25.22 -6.30
N GLN A 176 12.66 25.15 -5.67
CA GLN A 176 13.28 23.88 -5.35
C GLN A 176 12.57 23.21 -4.18
N THR A 177 12.48 21.88 -4.24
CA THR A 177 12.09 21.08 -3.07
C THR A 177 13.04 21.38 -1.92
N ARG A 178 12.48 21.70 -0.75
CA ARG A 178 13.18 21.88 0.51
C ARG A 178 12.58 20.90 1.51
N ILE A 179 13.38 19.92 1.91
CA ILE A 179 13.02 18.97 2.96
C ILE A 179 13.75 19.46 4.22
N PRO A 180 13.07 19.59 5.37
CA PRO A 180 13.73 19.91 6.65
C PRO A 180 14.86 18.93 6.93
N GLU A 181 15.94 19.39 7.57
CA GLU A 181 17.12 18.53 7.81
C GLU A 181 16.84 17.32 8.71
N ASP A 182 15.90 17.46 9.65
CA ASP A 182 15.41 16.37 10.49
C ASP A 182 14.68 15.32 9.66
N GLU A 183 13.74 15.73 8.80
CA GLU A 183 13.05 14.82 7.89
C GLU A 183 14.01 14.17 6.86
N ALA A 184 15.01 14.93 6.38
CA ALA A 184 15.96 14.46 5.39
C ALA A 184 16.85 13.32 5.91
N LYS A 185 17.16 13.31 7.22
CA LYS A 185 17.96 12.26 7.87
C LYS A 185 17.21 10.94 8.03
N ASP A 186 15.88 11.02 8.09
CA ASP A 186 15.00 9.87 8.25
C ASP A 186 14.54 9.28 6.90
N LEU A 187 14.98 9.87 5.78
CA LEU A 187 14.71 9.31 4.47
C LEU A 187 15.51 8.03 4.27
N ASP A 188 14.80 6.91 4.21
CA ASP A 188 15.37 5.64 3.80
C ASP A 188 15.94 5.78 2.38
N VAL A 189 17.21 5.40 2.21
CA VAL A 189 17.88 5.45 0.91
C VAL A 189 17.60 4.13 0.20
N PRO A 190 16.88 4.13 -0.94
CA PRO A 190 16.54 2.89 -1.60
C PRO A 190 17.79 2.17 -2.09
N GLU A 191 17.85 0.86 -1.86
CA GLU A 191 18.92 0.02 -2.39
C GLU A 191 18.96 0.10 -3.93
N PRO A 192 20.13 0.09 -4.58
CA PRO A 192 20.21 0.08 -6.03
C PRO A 192 19.53 -1.14 -6.67
N LEU A 193 18.95 -0.98 -7.87
CA LEU A 193 18.51 -2.12 -8.68
C LEU A 193 19.71 -2.75 -9.38
N MET A 194 20.15 -3.90 -8.87
CA MET A 194 21.35 -4.60 -9.39
C MET A 194 21.06 -5.59 -10.51
N ALA A 195 19.79 -5.97 -10.70
CA ALA A 195 19.35 -6.87 -11.76
C ALA A 195 18.12 -6.31 -12.48
N PRO A 196 17.94 -6.61 -13.78
CA PRO A 196 16.75 -6.25 -14.53
C PRO A 196 15.46 -6.78 -13.89
N VAL A 197 14.40 -5.97 -13.92
CA VAL A 197 13.06 -6.41 -13.52
C VAL A 197 12.36 -7.00 -14.75
N PRO A 198 12.03 -8.31 -14.75
CA PRO A 198 11.46 -8.95 -15.92
C PRO A 198 10.01 -8.50 -16.18
N LEU A 199 9.59 -8.54 -17.44
CA LEU A 199 8.20 -8.30 -17.82
C LEU A 199 7.28 -9.35 -17.19
N VAL A 200 6.19 -8.89 -16.57
CA VAL A 200 5.16 -9.77 -16.02
C VAL A 200 4.25 -10.25 -17.16
N THR A 201 4.47 -11.48 -17.63
CA THR A 201 3.70 -12.13 -18.71
C THR A 201 2.65 -13.12 -18.19
N SER A 202 2.31 -13.04 -16.91
CA SER A 202 1.37 -13.98 -16.28
C SER A 202 -0.01 -13.95 -16.95
N HIS A 203 -0.49 -15.13 -17.34
CA HIS A 203 -1.88 -15.35 -17.75
C HIS A 203 -2.84 -15.47 -16.55
N ASP A 204 -2.31 -15.57 -15.33
CA ASP A 204 -3.12 -15.52 -14.10
C ASP A 204 -3.60 -14.09 -13.84
N VAL A 205 -4.91 -13.92 -13.90
CA VAL A 205 -5.64 -12.66 -13.69
C VAL A 205 -5.41 -12.07 -12.30
N VAL A 206 -5.27 -12.89 -11.25
CA VAL A 206 -5.04 -12.44 -9.88
C VAL A 206 -3.61 -11.94 -9.71
N GLN A 207 -2.62 -12.61 -10.29
CA GLN A 207 -1.24 -12.14 -10.25
C GLN A 207 -1.05 -10.86 -11.05
N LYS A 208 -1.69 -10.76 -12.22
CA LYS A 208 -1.73 -9.51 -12.99
C LYS A 208 -2.35 -8.38 -12.16
N GLY A 209 -3.49 -8.63 -11.52
CA GLY A 209 -4.14 -7.67 -10.64
C GLY A 209 -3.28 -7.24 -9.46
N ARG A 210 -2.56 -8.18 -8.85
CA ARG A 210 -1.60 -7.91 -7.76
C ARG A 210 -0.51 -6.95 -8.21
N HIS A 211 0.07 -7.20 -9.37
CA HIS A 211 1.12 -6.36 -9.94
C HIS A 211 0.61 -4.95 -10.25
N LEU A 212 -0.57 -4.83 -10.88
CA LEU A 212 -1.21 -3.53 -11.15
C LEU A 212 -1.52 -2.76 -9.86
N ALA A 213 -2.04 -3.43 -8.83
CA ALA A 213 -2.35 -2.80 -7.54
C ALA A 213 -1.11 -2.32 -6.80
N LEU A 214 0.03 -3.01 -6.96
CA LEU A 214 1.33 -2.58 -6.46
C LEU A 214 1.80 -1.32 -7.20
N LEU A 215 1.84 -1.35 -8.53
CA LEU A 215 2.32 -0.22 -9.34
C LEU A 215 1.45 1.04 -9.20
N ALA A 216 0.13 0.88 -9.03
CA ALA A 216 -0.80 1.98 -8.79
C ALA A 216 -0.76 2.52 -7.35
N ASP A 217 0.06 1.92 -6.48
CA ASP A 217 0.13 2.17 -5.04
C ASP A 217 -1.26 2.20 -4.35
N CYS A 218 -2.12 1.24 -4.72
CA CYS A 218 -3.45 1.15 -4.11
C CYS A 218 -3.34 0.95 -2.59
N ALA A 219 -2.34 0.17 -2.15
CA ALA A 219 -2.14 -0.15 -0.74
C ALA A 219 -1.69 1.05 0.07
N GLY A 220 -0.86 1.94 -0.50
CA GLY A 220 -0.43 3.17 0.15
C GLY A 220 -1.61 4.04 0.60
N CYS A 221 -2.65 4.17 -0.24
CA CYS A 221 -3.87 4.86 0.18
C CYS A 221 -4.84 3.97 0.98
N HIS A 222 -5.08 2.74 0.55
CA HIS A 222 -6.17 1.90 1.07
C HIS A 222 -5.76 0.92 2.18
N THR A 223 -4.58 1.06 2.79
CA THR A 223 -4.18 0.26 3.95
C THR A 223 -3.75 1.17 5.09
N SER A 224 -4.45 1.12 6.23
CA SER A 224 -4.19 2.01 7.38
C SER A 224 -2.72 1.98 7.82
N TRP A 225 -2.10 3.16 7.94
CA TRP A 225 -0.72 3.31 8.44
C TRP A 225 -0.62 3.24 9.96
N TYR A 226 -1.74 3.36 10.68
CA TYR A 226 -1.75 3.49 12.13
C TYR A 226 -1.79 2.12 12.82
N THR A 227 -0.65 1.67 13.34
CA THR A 227 -0.57 0.52 14.25
C THR A 227 -0.93 0.95 15.69
N PRO A 228 -1.53 0.07 16.52
CA PRO A 228 -1.81 -1.35 16.31
C PRO A 228 -3.18 -1.63 15.64
N LYS A 229 -3.84 -0.65 15.01
CA LYS A 229 -5.25 -0.74 14.57
C LYS A 229 -5.41 -0.77 13.04
N ASN A 230 -4.52 -1.50 12.37
CA ASN A 230 -4.61 -1.76 10.93
C ASN A 230 -5.65 -2.87 10.67
N PRO A 231 -6.73 -2.61 9.90
CA PRO A 231 -7.78 -3.61 9.61
C PRO A 231 -7.31 -4.74 8.68
N GLY A 232 -6.12 -4.61 8.08
CA GLY A 232 -5.58 -5.53 7.08
C GLY A 232 -5.32 -4.81 5.74
N LEU A 233 -4.60 -5.51 4.85
CA LEU A 233 -4.29 -5.03 3.51
C LEU A 233 -5.58 -4.64 2.77
N PHE A 234 -5.61 -3.44 2.20
CA PHE A 234 -6.77 -2.85 1.52
C PHE A 234 -8.02 -2.62 2.37
N GLY A 235 -7.94 -2.76 3.70
CA GLY A 235 -9.06 -2.52 4.61
C GLY A 235 -9.47 -1.05 4.77
N GLY A 236 -8.79 -0.12 4.10
CA GLY A 236 -9.04 1.32 4.14
C GLY A 236 -8.66 1.97 5.47
N GLY A 237 -8.99 3.26 5.61
CA GLY A 237 -8.94 3.98 6.88
C GLY A 237 -7.92 5.10 6.98
N ASN A 238 -7.10 5.33 5.94
CA ASN A 238 -6.17 6.45 5.96
C ASN A 238 -6.91 7.75 5.70
N LEU A 239 -6.70 8.74 6.57
CA LEU A 239 -7.05 10.13 6.28
C LEU A 239 -6.05 10.66 5.24
N VAL A 240 -6.53 10.87 4.02
CA VAL A 240 -5.74 11.46 2.94
C VAL A 240 -6.15 12.92 2.77
N THR A 241 -5.15 13.79 2.71
CA THR A 241 -5.34 15.23 2.57
C THR A 241 -4.70 15.74 1.29
N ARG A 242 -5.43 16.56 0.53
CA ARG A 242 -4.88 17.31 -0.62
C ARG A 242 -5.37 18.75 -0.56
N GLY A 243 -4.47 19.66 -0.18
CA GLY A 243 -4.85 21.02 0.21
C GLY A 243 -5.80 20.99 1.41
N GLU A 244 -6.94 21.69 1.30
CA GLU A 244 -7.97 21.72 2.35
C GLU A 244 -8.90 20.50 2.34
N ARG A 245 -8.89 19.70 1.25
CA ARG A 245 -9.76 18.54 1.11
C ARG A 245 -9.23 17.37 1.92
N LYS A 246 -10.15 16.67 2.58
CA LYS A 246 -9.88 15.51 3.44
C LYS A 246 -10.83 14.38 3.06
N SER A 247 -10.32 13.16 2.97
CA SER A 247 -11.14 11.98 2.73
C SER A 247 -10.46 10.75 3.33
N TYR A 248 -11.26 9.83 3.87
CA TYR A 248 -10.77 8.55 4.33
C TYR A 248 -10.85 7.52 3.19
N SER A 249 -9.77 6.78 2.97
CA SER A 249 -9.73 5.73 1.95
C SER A 249 -10.68 4.59 2.28
N SER A 250 -11.50 4.17 1.32
CA SER A 250 -12.49 3.09 1.51
C SER A 250 -11.85 1.71 1.69
N ASN A 251 -12.60 0.77 2.26
CA ASN A 251 -12.26 -0.65 2.25
C ASN A 251 -12.45 -1.23 0.84
N LEU A 252 -11.41 -1.84 0.27
CA LEU A 252 -11.44 -2.46 -1.07
C LEU A 252 -11.52 -4.00 -1.03
N THR A 253 -11.56 -4.62 0.15
CA THR A 253 -11.65 -6.08 0.26
C THR A 253 -13.06 -6.59 -0.05
N SER A 254 -13.21 -7.91 -0.21
CA SER A 254 -14.50 -8.58 -0.44
C SER A 254 -15.43 -8.68 0.79
N ASP A 255 -15.11 -8.00 1.90
CA ASP A 255 -16.01 -7.89 3.05
C ASP A 255 -17.26 -7.05 2.69
N PRO A 256 -18.44 -7.28 3.31
CA PRO A 256 -19.63 -6.45 3.11
C PRO A 256 -19.46 -4.95 3.37
N SER A 257 -18.47 -4.56 4.16
CA SER A 257 -18.09 -3.15 4.35
C SER A 257 -17.25 -2.56 3.21
N GLY A 258 -16.79 -3.39 2.27
CA GLY A 258 -16.00 -3.02 1.09
C GLY A 258 -16.73 -3.35 -0.22
N LEU A 259 -16.11 -4.20 -1.05
CA LEU A 259 -16.51 -4.50 -2.42
C LEU A 259 -17.45 -5.70 -2.58
N ALA A 260 -17.95 -6.33 -1.50
CA ALA A 260 -18.83 -7.52 -1.62
C ALA A 260 -20.08 -7.32 -2.50
N HIS A 261 -20.51 -6.08 -2.70
CA HIS A 261 -21.69 -5.70 -3.50
C HIS A 261 -21.35 -5.22 -4.91
N TYR A 262 -20.08 -5.31 -5.31
CA TYR A 262 -19.61 -4.96 -6.63
C TYR A 262 -19.51 -6.25 -7.45
N ASP A 263 -19.87 -6.14 -8.72
CA ASP A 263 -19.37 -7.03 -9.76
C ASP A 263 -18.34 -6.27 -10.61
N GLU A 264 -17.76 -6.95 -11.59
CA GLU A 264 -16.78 -6.35 -12.51
C GLU A 264 -17.35 -5.15 -13.26
N ASN A 265 -18.63 -5.18 -13.64
CA ASN A 265 -19.25 -4.10 -14.41
C ASN A 265 -19.38 -2.83 -13.57
N ILE A 266 -19.88 -2.97 -12.33
CA ILE A 266 -19.99 -1.87 -11.37
C ILE A 266 -18.59 -1.33 -11.07
N PHE A 267 -17.60 -2.20 -10.83
CA PHE A 267 -16.23 -1.76 -10.58
C PHE A 267 -15.66 -0.96 -11.75
N ARG A 268 -15.80 -1.46 -12.99
CA ARG A 268 -15.36 -0.73 -14.19
C ARG A 268 -16.09 0.59 -14.33
N GLU A 269 -17.41 0.62 -14.19
CA GLU A 269 -18.19 1.87 -14.28
C GLU A 269 -17.69 2.91 -13.27
N VAL A 270 -17.45 2.51 -12.03
CA VAL A 270 -16.94 3.39 -10.97
C VAL A 270 -15.54 3.92 -11.32
N MET A 271 -14.64 3.07 -11.83
CA MET A 271 -13.30 3.52 -12.26
C MET A 271 -13.35 4.44 -13.48
N ARG A 272 -14.31 4.25 -14.39
CA ARG A 272 -14.45 5.05 -15.62
C ARG A 272 -15.08 6.42 -15.39
N THR A 273 -16.04 6.48 -14.48
CA THR A 273 -16.92 7.65 -14.27
C THR A 273 -16.62 8.38 -12.98
N GLY A 274 -15.95 7.74 -12.03
CA GLY A 274 -15.81 8.24 -10.67
C GLY A 274 -17.13 8.24 -9.89
N GLN A 275 -18.18 7.52 -10.32
CA GLN A 275 -19.47 7.49 -9.65
C GLN A 275 -19.66 6.14 -8.94
N ALA A 276 -19.94 6.18 -7.64
CA ALA A 276 -20.23 4.99 -6.83
C ALA A 276 -21.55 5.18 -6.06
N LYS A 277 -22.55 4.35 -6.37
CA LYS A 277 -23.89 4.38 -5.75
C LYS A 277 -24.53 5.78 -5.81
N GLY A 278 -24.45 6.44 -6.96
CA GLY A 278 -25.01 7.78 -7.19
C GLY A 278 -24.25 8.92 -6.50
N ARG A 279 -23.02 8.68 -6.02
CA ARG A 279 -22.14 9.69 -5.42
C ARG A 279 -20.81 9.74 -6.14
N GLU A 280 -20.29 10.94 -6.33
CA GLU A 280 -18.96 11.12 -6.89
C GLU A 280 -17.89 10.67 -5.88
N LEU A 281 -16.90 9.93 -6.35
CA LEU A 281 -15.68 9.63 -5.61
C LEU A 281 -14.96 10.92 -5.28
N SER A 282 -14.33 10.97 -4.11
CA SER A 282 -13.43 12.06 -3.74
C SER A 282 -12.40 12.29 -4.86
N PRO A 283 -12.15 13.54 -5.31
CA PRO A 283 -11.11 13.84 -6.30
C PRO A 283 -9.68 13.52 -5.85
N ILE A 284 -9.50 13.10 -4.59
CA ILE A 284 -8.26 12.53 -4.06
C ILE A 284 -8.03 11.13 -4.63
N MET A 285 -9.09 10.35 -4.85
CA MET A 285 -9.03 9.10 -5.59
C MET A 285 -8.80 9.46 -7.07
N PRO A 286 -7.67 9.01 -7.67
CA PRO A 286 -7.24 9.39 -9.02
C PRO A 286 -8.01 8.64 -10.13
N TRP A 287 -9.34 8.58 -10.07
CA TRP A 287 -10.16 7.83 -11.05
C TRP A 287 -10.02 8.38 -12.47
N THR A 288 -9.68 9.67 -12.60
CA THR A 288 -9.36 10.30 -13.90
C THR A 288 -8.11 9.73 -14.58
N VAL A 289 -7.28 9.00 -13.85
CA VAL A 289 -6.16 8.21 -14.36
C VAL A 289 -6.64 6.79 -14.68
N PHE A 290 -7.20 6.09 -13.69
CA PHE A 290 -7.58 4.68 -13.82
C PHE A 290 -8.67 4.44 -14.87
N LYS A 291 -9.46 5.46 -15.23
CA LYS A 291 -10.38 5.43 -16.37
C LYS A 291 -9.72 5.21 -17.73
N ASN A 292 -8.39 5.17 -17.81
CA ASN A 292 -7.65 4.90 -19.04
C ASN A 292 -7.08 3.46 -19.10
N LEU A 293 -7.20 2.67 -18.03
CA LEU A 293 -6.79 1.26 -18.03
C LEU A 293 -7.65 0.45 -19.00
N SER A 294 -7.17 -0.68 -19.52
CA SER A 294 -8.00 -1.60 -20.29
C SER A 294 -9.06 -2.26 -19.40
N ASP A 295 -10.13 -2.78 -20.00
CA ASP A 295 -11.13 -3.55 -19.23
C ASP A 295 -10.48 -4.79 -18.59
N ASP A 296 -9.54 -5.45 -19.30
CA ASP A 296 -8.79 -6.58 -18.77
C ASP A 296 -7.95 -6.22 -17.53
N ASP A 297 -7.35 -5.03 -17.50
CA ASP A 297 -6.55 -4.56 -16.36
C ASP A 297 -7.45 -4.17 -15.17
N LEU A 298 -8.59 -3.55 -15.43
CA LEU A 298 -9.59 -3.27 -14.39
C LEU A 298 -10.20 -4.55 -13.81
N ASN A 299 -10.49 -5.54 -14.65
CA ASN A 299 -10.97 -6.85 -14.20
C ASN A 299 -9.90 -7.59 -13.41
N ALA A 300 -8.64 -7.54 -13.83
CA ALA A 300 -7.52 -8.10 -13.08
C ALA A 300 -7.38 -7.45 -11.69
N LEU A 301 -7.42 -6.12 -11.62
CA LEU A 301 -7.44 -5.39 -10.35
C LEU A 301 -8.59 -5.84 -9.44
N PHE A 302 -9.81 -5.92 -9.97
CA PHE A 302 -10.98 -6.36 -9.22
C PHE A 302 -10.83 -7.80 -8.72
N ALA A 303 -10.38 -8.73 -9.56
CA ALA A 303 -10.15 -10.12 -9.21
C ALA A 303 -9.13 -10.25 -8.06
N TYR A 304 -8.03 -9.48 -8.12
CA TYR A 304 -7.05 -9.48 -7.03
C TYR A 304 -7.62 -8.90 -5.74
N LEU A 305 -8.32 -7.77 -5.78
CA LEU A 305 -8.96 -7.17 -4.61
C LEU A 305 -9.98 -8.10 -3.95
N GLY A 306 -10.72 -8.87 -4.76
CA GLY A 306 -11.65 -9.89 -4.28
C GLY A 306 -10.98 -11.10 -3.63
N ALA A 307 -9.76 -11.44 -4.04
CA ALA A 307 -8.96 -12.55 -3.53
C ALA A 307 -8.18 -12.22 -2.24
N VAL A 308 -8.02 -10.94 -1.90
CA VAL A 308 -7.39 -10.53 -0.64
C VAL A 308 -8.28 -10.90 0.54
N THR A 309 -7.67 -11.28 1.67
CA THR A 309 -8.38 -11.61 2.91
C THR A 309 -9.38 -10.51 3.28
N PRO A 310 -10.69 -10.83 3.43
CA PRO A 310 -11.70 -9.85 3.80
C PRO A 310 -11.35 -9.15 5.11
N ALA A 311 -11.33 -7.82 5.07
CA ALA A 311 -11.12 -6.96 6.24
C ALA A 311 -12.44 -6.29 6.61
N LYS A 312 -12.94 -6.52 7.83
CA LYS A 312 -14.17 -5.85 8.29
C LYS A 312 -13.87 -4.45 8.80
N HIS A 313 -14.11 -3.44 7.98
CA HIS A 313 -13.89 -2.05 8.34
C HIS A 313 -14.87 -1.12 7.60
N VAL A 314 -15.82 -0.58 8.36
CA VAL A 314 -16.83 0.33 7.83
C VAL A 314 -16.27 1.75 7.80
N ILE A 315 -16.36 2.39 6.63
CA ILE A 315 -15.85 3.73 6.37
C ILE A 315 -16.97 4.54 5.70
N ASP A 316 -17.30 5.67 6.31
CA ASP A 316 -18.31 6.61 5.86
C ASP A 316 -17.75 8.04 5.79
N ASN A 317 -17.62 8.55 4.56
CA ASN A 317 -17.20 9.92 4.29
C ASN A 317 -18.37 10.92 4.26
N ILE A 318 -19.60 10.53 4.64
CA ILE A 318 -20.77 11.43 4.70
C ILE A 318 -20.73 12.29 5.98
N ASP A 319 -20.68 11.64 7.15
CA ASP A 319 -20.72 12.33 8.43
C ASP A 319 -19.31 12.81 8.83
N ALA A 320 -19.25 13.89 9.61
CA ALA A 320 -18.00 14.37 10.18
C ALA A 320 -17.30 13.27 11.01
N PRO A 321 -15.97 13.10 10.92
CA PRO A 321 -15.25 12.12 11.71
C PRO A 321 -15.45 12.36 13.21
N SER A 322 -15.51 11.29 13.98
CA SER A 322 -15.75 11.34 15.43
C SER A 322 -14.75 10.45 16.17
N ALA A 323 -14.55 10.67 17.47
CA ALA A 323 -13.66 9.86 18.29
C ALA A 323 -14.26 8.48 18.61
N CYS A 324 -13.48 7.42 18.46
CA CYS A 324 -13.86 6.06 18.78
C CYS A 324 -13.61 5.79 20.26
N THR A 325 -14.63 5.41 21.01
CA THR A 325 -14.46 5.14 22.45
C THR A 325 -13.74 3.83 22.76
N ILE A 326 -13.62 2.90 21.81
CA ILE A 326 -12.86 1.64 21.97
C ILE A 326 -11.36 1.91 21.80
N CYS A 327 -11.04 2.77 20.85
CA CYS A 327 -9.71 2.86 20.27
C CYS A 327 -9.04 4.22 20.58
N GLY A 328 -9.78 5.24 20.95
CA GLY A 328 -9.30 6.60 21.16
C GLY A 328 -8.98 7.38 19.87
N GLY A 329 -8.93 6.73 18.71
CA GLY A 329 -8.69 7.35 17.41
C GLY A 329 -9.93 7.99 16.79
N VAL A 330 -9.76 8.88 15.81
CA VAL A 330 -10.86 9.50 15.06
C VAL A 330 -11.16 8.67 13.81
N HIS A 331 -12.43 8.28 13.62
CA HIS A 331 -12.85 7.46 12.48
C HIS A 331 -13.93 8.14 11.64
N PRO A 332 -13.98 7.85 10.33
CA PRO A 332 -15.02 8.28 9.40
C PRO A 332 -16.29 7.44 9.59
N LEU A 333 -16.87 7.47 10.78
CA LEU A 333 -18.15 6.78 11.06
C LEU A 333 -19.18 7.74 11.65
N GLY A 334 -18.81 9.00 11.88
CA GLY A 334 -19.66 10.00 12.51
C GLY A 334 -20.39 9.48 13.73
N LYS A 335 -21.71 9.56 13.72
CA LYS A 335 -22.55 9.09 14.84
C LYS A 335 -22.51 7.58 15.07
N TYR A 336 -22.06 6.80 14.09
CA TYR A 336 -21.94 5.33 14.16
C TYR A 336 -20.61 4.87 14.75
N ASN A 337 -19.69 5.78 15.08
CA ASN A 337 -18.45 5.46 15.80
C ASN A 337 -18.71 5.22 17.30
N ARG A 338 -19.61 4.28 17.60
CA ARG A 338 -19.97 3.87 18.95
C ARG A 338 -19.62 2.39 19.09
N PRO A 339 -19.27 1.91 20.29
CA PRO A 339 -19.18 0.48 20.52
C PRO A 339 -20.51 -0.13 20.12
N ARG A 340 -20.50 -1.25 19.38
CA ARG A 340 -21.73 -2.06 19.26
C ARG A 340 -22.20 -2.31 20.69
N GLN A 341 -23.38 -1.82 21.06
CA GLN A 341 -24.10 -2.39 22.18
C GLN A 341 -24.30 -3.86 21.82
N ARG A 342 -23.46 -4.74 22.39
CA ARG A 342 -23.82 -6.15 22.46
C ARG A 342 -25.03 -6.16 23.38
N THR A 343 -26.23 -6.21 22.81
CA THR A 343 -27.38 -6.69 23.57
C THR A 343 -27.02 -8.11 23.95
N LEU A 344 -26.54 -8.31 25.17
CA LEU A 344 -26.43 -9.62 25.77
C LEU A 344 -27.87 -10.12 25.89
N VAL A 345 -28.29 -10.94 24.94
CA VAL A 345 -29.51 -11.70 25.10
C VAL A 345 -29.15 -12.79 26.11
N ASN A 346 -29.38 -12.52 27.39
CA ASN A 346 -29.25 -13.52 28.43
C ASN A 346 -30.40 -14.51 28.24
N TYR A 347 -30.08 -15.71 27.76
CA TYR A 347 -31.01 -16.83 27.79
C TYR A 347 -30.88 -17.50 29.17
N HIS A 348 -31.99 -17.55 29.90
CA HIS A 348 -32.08 -18.37 31.11
C HIS A 348 -32.70 -19.72 30.73
N ILE A 349 -32.01 -20.81 31.03
CA ILE A 349 -32.55 -22.17 30.88
C ILE A 349 -33.08 -22.58 32.23
N GLU A 350 -34.40 -22.58 32.38
CA GLU A 350 -35.07 -23.12 33.56
C GLU A 350 -35.34 -24.60 33.31
N MET A 351 -34.72 -25.45 34.13
CA MET A 351 -34.96 -26.89 34.10
C MET A 351 -36.25 -27.17 34.88
N VAL A 352 -37.32 -27.53 34.17
CA VAL A 352 -38.58 -27.94 34.79
C VAL A 352 -38.45 -29.42 35.21
N GLU A 353 -38.84 -29.76 36.44
CA GLU A 353 -38.73 -31.11 37.03
C GLU A 353 -39.42 -32.24 36.20
N SER A 354 -40.17 -31.89 35.16
CA SER A 354 -40.78 -32.83 34.20
C SER A 354 -39.89 -33.20 33.00
N GLY A 355 -38.64 -32.73 32.94
CA GLY A 355 -37.68 -33.11 31.89
C GLY A 355 -37.84 -32.36 30.56
N SER A 356 -38.55 -31.24 30.54
CA SER A 356 -38.65 -30.36 29.37
C SER A 356 -37.98 -29.00 29.65
N ALA A 357 -37.13 -28.54 28.73
CA ALA A 357 -36.46 -27.25 28.82
C ALA A 357 -37.29 -26.17 28.10
N ARG A 358 -37.48 -25.01 28.75
CA ARG A 358 -38.06 -23.81 28.11
C ARG A 358 -36.97 -22.76 27.94
N ILE A 359 -36.88 -22.18 26.74
CA ILE A 359 -35.97 -21.09 26.42
C ILE A 359 -36.80 -19.81 26.33
N GLY A 360 -36.55 -18.85 27.23
CA GLY A 360 -37.19 -17.54 27.25
C GLY A 360 -36.17 -16.40 27.13
N LEU A 361 -36.56 -15.31 26.47
CA LEU A 361 -35.80 -14.04 26.45
C LEU A 361 -36.10 -13.25 27.73
N MET A 362 -35.07 -12.81 28.44
CA MET A 362 -35.20 -11.85 29.54
C MET A 362 -35.29 -10.42 28.99
N THR A 363 -36.35 -9.68 29.35
CA THR A 363 -36.42 -8.22 29.22
C THR A 363 -36.40 -7.58 30.62
N ASP A 364 -36.07 -6.29 30.71
CA ASP A 364 -35.94 -5.52 31.96
C ASP A 364 -37.20 -5.49 32.85
N SER A 365 -38.31 -6.05 32.39
CA SER A 365 -39.61 -6.14 33.07
C SER A 365 -39.94 -7.51 33.67
N GLY A 366 -39.03 -8.48 33.64
CA GLY A 366 -39.31 -9.86 34.05
C GLY A 366 -40.04 -10.70 32.98
N PHE A 367 -40.14 -12.01 33.22
CA PHE A 367 -40.55 -13.05 32.27
C PHE A 367 -41.85 -12.68 31.50
N ALA A 368 -41.73 -12.38 30.20
CA ALA A 368 -42.90 -12.35 29.32
C ALA A 368 -43.33 -13.81 29.08
N ARG A 369 -44.58 -14.14 29.45
CA ARG A 369 -45.16 -15.48 29.30
C ARG A 369 -45.38 -15.89 27.86
#